data_AF-A0A9D4C0S3-F1
#
_entry.id   AF-A0A9D4C0S3-F1
#
_cell.length_a   1.000
_cell.length_b   1.000
_cell.length_c   1.000
_cell.angle_alpha   90.00
_cell.angle_beta   90.00
_cell.angle_gamma   90.00
#
_symmetry.space_group_name_H-M   'P 1'
#
loop_
_entity.id
_entity.type
_entity.pdbx_description
1 polymer ?
#
loop_
_entity_poly.entity_id
_entity_poly.type
_entity_poly.pdbx_seq_one_letter_code
_entity_poly.pdbx_strand_id
1 'polypeptide(L)'
;MASLEILDGISQELAAFETLERPCWPNQPTACNVCGGHQYSSFQSYKRHWCAKHENTFTLLFCPSCNKKFGRKPDLVAHQRKIHHLLATPIQREVPNKAYIDPKGTPPYMVDHRQRLRLQRARDV
;
A
#
# COMPACT_ATOMS: atom_id res chain seq x y z
N MET A 1 -4.42 -45.91 -17.32
CA MET A 1 -5.12 -44.72 -17.87
C MET A 1 -5.63 -43.90 -16.69
N ALA A 2 -4.77 -43.02 -16.15
CA ALA A 2 -5.11 -41.98 -15.16
C ALA A 2 -3.81 -41.24 -14.80
N SER A 3 -3.43 -40.20 -15.55
CA SER A 3 -2.43 -39.21 -15.08
C SER A 3 -2.35 -38.02 -16.04
N LEU A 4 -3.48 -37.31 -16.25
CA LEU A 4 -3.49 -36.04 -16.98
C LEU A 4 -4.50 -35.04 -16.38
N GLU A 5 -4.68 -35.03 -15.06
CA GLU A 5 -5.55 -34.05 -14.37
C GLU A 5 -4.78 -33.04 -13.51
N ILE A 6 -3.44 -33.03 -13.56
CA ILE A 6 -2.62 -32.14 -12.71
C ILE A 6 -2.25 -30.83 -13.42
N LEU A 7 -2.35 -30.75 -14.75
CA LEU A 7 -1.96 -29.54 -15.51
C LEU A 7 -3.07 -28.47 -15.59
N ASP A 8 -4.32 -28.81 -15.28
CA ASP A 8 -5.43 -27.86 -15.27
C ASP A 8 -5.54 -27.10 -13.94
N GLY A 9 -5.08 -27.72 -12.84
CA GLY A 9 -5.07 -27.11 -11.51
C GLY A 9 -4.06 -25.97 -11.36
N ILE A 10 -2.87 -26.10 -11.95
CA ILE A 10 -1.83 -25.04 -11.90
C ILE A 10 -2.30 -23.79 -12.66
N SER A 11 -3.05 -23.98 -13.76
CA SER A 11 -3.62 -22.88 -14.56
C SER A 11 -4.70 -22.12 -13.80
N GLN A 12 -5.53 -22.81 -13.00
CA GLN A 12 -6.54 -22.19 -12.15
C GLN A 12 -5.95 -21.50 -10.92
N GLU A 13 -4.86 -22.04 -10.33
CA GLU A 13 -4.13 -21.37 -9.24
C GLU A 13 -3.42 -20.08 -9.70
N LEU A 14 -2.92 -20.04 -10.94
CA LEU A 14 -2.38 -18.81 -11.53
C LEU A 14 -3.47 -17.76 -11.82
N ALA A 15 -4.66 -18.19 -12.25
CA ALA A 15 -5.82 -17.31 -12.41
C ALA A 15 -6.36 -16.80 -11.05
N ALA A 16 -6.25 -17.59 -9.98
CA ALA A 16 -6.62 -17.17 -8.62
C ALA A 16 -5.62 -16.17 -8.00
N PHE A 17 -4.34 -16.20 -8.42
CA PHE A 17 -3.38 -15.14 -8.11
C PHE A 17 -3.68 -13.80 -8.79
N GLU A 18 -4.56 -13.82 -9.80
CA GLU A 18 -5.05 -12.66 -10.54
C GLU A 18 -6.35 -12.08 -9.93
N THR A 19 -7.08 -12.86 -9.13
CA THR A 19 -8.35 -12.46 -8.48
C THR A 19 -8.23 -12.03 -7.02
N LEU A 20 -7.09 -12.23 -6.37
CA LEU A 20 -6.78 -11.43 -5.19
C LEU A 20 -6.67 -9.98 -5.66
N GLU A 21 -7.59 -9.12 -5.22
CA GLU A 21 -7.56 -7.68 -5.43
C GLU A 21 -6.20 -7.13 -4.99
N ARG A 22 -5.23 -7.18 -5.92
CA ARG A 22 -3.91 -6.62 -5.74
C ARG A 22 -4.14 -5.12 -5.67
N PRO A 23 -3.58 -4.43 -4.66
CA PRO A 23 -3.76 -3.00 -4.57
C PRO A 23 -3.36 -2.36 -5.90
N CYS A 24 -4.08 -1.31 -6.29
CA CYS A 24 -4.26 -0.80 -7.65
C CYS A 24 -3.01 -0.24 -8.35
N TRP A 25 -1.82 -0.77 -8.11
CA TRP A 25 -0.66 -0.51 -8.95
C TRP A 25 -0.88 -1.16 -10.33
N PRO A 26 -0.79 -0.38 -11.42
CA PRO A 26 -0.81 -0.95 -12.75
C PRO A 26 0.35 -1.95 -12.90
N ASN A 27 0.12 -3.07 -13.57
CA ASN A 27 1.16 -4.02 -13.88
C ASN A 27 2.13 -3.36 -14.88
N GLN A 28 3.31 -2.96 -14.36
CA GLN A 28 4.50 -2.52 -15.11
C GLN A 28 4.52 -1.12 -15.78
N PRO A 29 4.02 -0.02 -15.19
CA PRO A 29 4.41 1.29 -15.67
C PRO A 29 5.72 1.70 -14.99
N THR A 30 6.76 1.92 -15.79
CA THR A 30 7.97 2.64 -15.35
C THR A 30 7.69 4.13 -15.17
N ALA A 31 6.46 4.61 -15.41
CA ALA A 31 6.07 6.00 -15.31
C ALA A 31 4.76 6.20 -14.53
N CYS A 32 4.70 7.25 -13.71
CA CYS A 32 3.45 7.68 -13.06
C CYS A 32 2.67 8.64 -13.97
N ASN A 33 1.55 8.19 -14.52
CA ASN A 33 0.70 9.06 -15.37
C ASN A 33 -0.22 10.01 -14.57
N VAL A 34 -0.34 9.81 -13.26
CA VAL A 34 -1.24 10.57 -12.37
C VAL A 34 -0.59 11.86 -11.87
N CYS A 35 0.71 11.80 -11.58
CA CYS A 35 1.45 12.82 -10.84
C CYS A 35 2.44 13.60 -11.71
N GLY A 36 2.22 13.64 -13.03
CA GLY A 36 3.03 14.43 -13.97
C GLY A 36 4.07 13.65 -14.78
N GLY A 37 3.89 12.34 -15.00
CA GLY A 37 4.72 11.58 -15.94
C GLY A 37 6.08 11.16 -15.41
N HIS A 38 6.29 11.17 -14.09
CA HIS A 38 7.58 10.79 -13.49
C HIS A 38 8.00 9.39 -13.88
N GLN A 39 9.17 9.26 -14.50
CA GLN A 39 9.78 7.98 -14.87
C GLN A 39 10.67 7.45 -13.73
N TYR A 40 10.66 6.14 -13.57
CA TYR A 40 11.39 5.39 -12.57
C TYR A 40 12.27 4.36 -13.26
N SER A 41 13.52 4.26 -12.82
CA SER A 41 14.48 3.27 -13.34
C SER A 41 14.14 1.83 -12.98
N SER A 42 13.19 1.59 -12.06
CA SER A 42 12.79 0.25 -11.65
C SER A 42 11.36 0.21 -11.13
N PHE A 43 10.76 -0.98 -11.22
CA PHE A 43 9.43 -1.24 -10.67
C PHE A 43 9.37 -1.00 -9.15
N GLN A 44 10.42 -1.35 -8.39
CA GLN A 44 10.46 -1.07 -6.95
C GLN A 44 10.44 0.42 -6.63
N SER A 45 11.11 1.24 -7.47
CA SER A 45 11.10 2.70 -7.31
C SER A 45 9.73 3.27 -7.60
N TYR A 46 9.07 2.78 -8.66
CA TYR A 46 7.69 3.10 -8.99
C TYR A 46 6.72 2.69 -7.87
N LYS A 47 6.78 1.44 -7.41
CA LYS A 47 5.94 0.91 -6.33
C LYS A 47 6.05 1.77 -5.08
N ARG A 48 7.27 2.13 -4.68
CA ARG A 48 7.51 3.01 -3.52
C ARG A 48 6.85 4.38 -3.72
N HIS A 49 6.99 4.95 -4.91
CA HIS A 49 6.32 6.21 -5.22
C HIS A 49 4.80 6.07 -5.10
N TRP A 50 4.22 5.02 -5.69
CA TRP A 50 2.78 4.78 -5.66
C TRP A 50 2.27 4.67 -4.23
N CYS A 51 2.87 3.83 -3.38
CA CYS A 51 2.49 3.72 -1.97
C CYS A 51 2.61 5.06 -1.22
N ALA A 52 3.53 5.93 -1.62
CA ALA A 52 3.73 7.23 -0.96
C ALA A 52 2.78 8.32 -1.44
N LYS A 53 2.19 8.20 -2.64
CA LYS A 53 1.43 9.29 -3.29
C LYS A 53 0.03 8.90 -3.72
N HIS A 54 -0.22 7.64 -4.00
CA HIS A 54 -1.47 7.15 -4.59
C HIS A 54 -2.18 6.13 -3.70
N GLU A 55 -1.60 5.78 -2.55
CA GLU A 55 -2.28 5.05 -1.48
C GLU A 55 -2.87 6.05 -0.48
N ASN A 56 -4.12 5.83 -0.07
CA ASN A 56 -4.83 6.73 0.86
C ASN A 56 -4.27 6.67 2.29
N THR A 57 -3.53 5.61 2.60
CA THR A 57 -2.96 5.31 3.90
C THR A 57 -1.54 4.76 3.70
N PHE A 58 -0.71 4.85 4.73
CA PHE A 58 0.56 4.15 4.74
C PHE A 58 0.83 3.55 6.11
N THR A 59 1.48 2.40 6.10
CA THR A 59 1.92 1.72 7.32
C THR A 59 3.23 2.31 7.80
N LEU A 60 3.20 2.97 8.96
CA LEU A 60 4.40 3.36 9.70
C LEU A 60 4.90 2.20 10.56
N LEU A 61 6.23 2.11 10.64
CA LEU A 61 6.92 1.14 11.49
C LEU A 61 7.47 1.85 12.71
N PHE A 62 7.14 1.36 13.89
CA PHE A 62 7.60 1.89 15.17
C PHE A 62 8.58 0.91 15.79
N CYS A 63 9.68 1.44 16.31
CA CYS A 63 10.65 0.65 17.07
C CYS A 63 10.01 0.22 18.40
N PRO A 64 9.95 -1.08 18.75
CA PRO A 64 9.34 -1.51 20.00
C PRO A 64 10.12 -1.04 21.24
N SER A 65 11.42 -0.77 21.11
CA SER A 65 12.28 -0.38 22.23
C SER A 65 12.21 1.12 22.57
N CYS A 66 12.02 1.99 21.58
CA CYS A 66 12.03 3.45 21.79
C CYS A 66 10.85 4.20 21.16
N ASN A 67 9.90 3.48 20.56
CA ASN A 67 8.70 4.01 19.88
C ASN A 67 8.99 5.03 18.76
N LYS A 68 10.22 5.11 18.26
CA LYS A 68 10.58 5.97 17.13
C LYS A 68 9.94 5.44 15.85
N LYS A 69 9.35 6.35 15.05
CA LYS A 69 8.66 6.04 13.80
C LYS A 69 9.59 6.06 12.57
N PHE A 70 9.33 5.17 11.63
CA PHE A 70 10.05 4.99 10.38
C PHE A 70 9.07 4.68 9.25
N GLY A 71 9.30 5.26 8.07
CA GLY A 71 8.49 4.99 6.88
C GLY A 71 8.94 3.77 6.07
N ARG A 72 10.11 3.20 6.37
CA ARG A 72 10.67 2.05 5.65
C ARG A 72 11.32 1.06 6.61
N LYS A 73 11.18 -0.24 6.29
CA LYS A 73 11.80 -1.34 7.02
C LYS A 73 13.33 -1.26 7.12
N PRO A 74 14.10 -1.00 6.04
CA PRO A 74 15.56 -0.90 6.14
C PRO A 74 16.02 0.21 7.09
N ASP A 75 15.31 1.34 7.13
CA ASP A 75 15.65 2.46 8.02
C ASP A 75 15.46 2.07 9.50
N LEU A 76 14.36 1.37 9.81
CA LEU A 76 14.13 0.84 11.16
C LEU A 76 15.18 -0.20 11.54
N VAL A 77 15.49 -1.15 10.65
CA VAL A 77 16.49 -2.21 10.90
C VAL A 77 17.86 -1.60 11.16
N ALA A 78 18.27 -0.61 10.35
CA ALA A 78 19.51 0.12 10.56
C ALA A 78 19.53 0.85 11.91
N HIS A 79 18.42 1.49 12.28
CA HIS A 79 18.27 2.13 13.59
C HIS A 79 18.39 1.10 14.74
N GLN A 80 17.68 -0.03 14.64
CA GLN A 80 17.71 -1.09 15.64
C GLN A 80 19.12 -1.65 15.85
N ARG A 81 19.84 -1.93 14.77
CA ARG A 81 21.24 -2.40 14.86
C ARG A 81 22.18 -1.37 15.49
N LYS A 82 22.01 -0.08 15.15
CA LYS A 82 22.90 1.00 15.62
C LYS A 82 22.63 1.44 17.05
N ILE A 83 21.36 1.46 17.46
CA ILE A 83 20.94 2.07 18.74
C ILE A 83 20.61 1.01 19.80
N HIS A 84 20.07 -0.14 19.41
CA HIS A 84 19.61 -1.18 20.33
C HIS A 84 20.39 -2.48 20.22
N HIS A 85 21.26 -2.62 19.21
CA HIS A 85 22.04 -3.83 18.91
C HIS A 85 21.22 -5.12 18.81
N LEU A 86 19.89 -5.00 18.66
CA LEU A 86 18.93 -6.08 18.60
C LEU A 86 17.92 -5.80 17.50
N LEU A 87 17.58 -6.84 16.75
CA LEU A 87 16.46 -6.80 15.80
C LEU A 87 15.20 -7.28 16.49
N ALA A 88 14.19 -6.44 16.51
CA ALA A 88 12.88 -6.75 17.06
C ALA A 88 11.79 -6.47 16.03
N THR A 89 10.69 -7.19 16.12
CA THR A 89 9.55 -7.03 15.22
C THR A 89 9.00 -5.60 15.34
N PRO A 90 8.84 -4.85 14.23
CA PRO A 90 8.23 -3.54 14.28
C PRO A 90 6.79 -3.59 14.76
N ILE A 91 6.38 -2.57 15.49
CA ILE A 91 4.95 -2.27 15.66
C ILE A 91 4.50 -1.53 14.40
N GLN A 92 3.45 -2.03 13.75
CA GLN A 92 2.89 -1.42 12.54
C GLN A 92 1.67 -0.58 12.88
N ARG A 93 1.55 0.63 12.32
CA ARG A 93 0.33 1.43 12.42
C ARG A 93 0.02 2.08 11.08
N GLU A 94 -1.22 1.95 10.65
CA GLU A 94 -1.73 2.64 9.47
C GLU A 94 -2.08 4.08 9.81
N VAL A 95 -1.65 5.01 8.97
CA VAL A 95 -1.97 6.42 9.11
C VAL A 95 -2.43 6.99 7.77
N PRO A 96 -3.32 7.99 7.76
CA PRO A 96 -3.75 8.65 6.53
C PRO A 96 -2.57 9.28 5.76
N ASN A 97 -2.57 9.10 4.45
CA ASN A 97 -1.60 9.71 3.56
C ASN A 97 -1.96 11.16 3.23
N LYS A 98 -1.28 12.10 3.88
CA LYS A 98 -1.48 13.54 3.62
C LYS A 98 -1.07 13.98 2.21
N ALA A 99 -0.18 13.22 1.56
CA ALA A 99 0.29 13.49 0.21
C ALA A 99 -0.47 12.68 -0.85
N TYR A 100 -1.65 12.18 -0.50
CA TYR A 100 -2.50 11.40 -1.40
C TYR A 100 -2.96 12.25 -2.58
N ILE A 101 -2.73 11.72 -3.78
CA ILE A 101 -3.16 12.20 -5.08
C ILE A 101 -4.02 11.08 -5.65
N ASP A 102 -5.31 11.33 -5.84
CA ASP A 102 -6.20 10.29 -6.35
C ASP A 102 -5.91 9.96 -7.83
N PRO A 103 -5.59 8.70 -8.15
CA PRO A 103 -5.49 8.23 -9.53
C PRO A 103 -6.74 8.45 -10.39
N LYS A 104 -7.92 8.54 -9.77
CA LYS A 104 -9.21 8.70 -10.47
C LYS A 104 -9.68 10.16 -10.55
N GLY A 105 -8.92 11.12 -10.03
CA GLY A 105 -9.27 12.54 -10.06
C GLY A 105 -10.37 12.97 -9.07
N THR A 106 -10.82 12.09 -8.17
CA THR A 106 -11.69 12.44 -7.04
C THR A 106 -10.88 12.99 -5.86
N PRO A 107 -11.14 14.22 -5.40
CA PRO A 107 -10.36 14.80 -4.32
C PRO A 107 -10.48 14.01 -2.98
N PRO A 108 -9.39 13.92 -2.19
CA PRO A 108 -9.33 13.15 -0.94
C PRO A 108 -10.45 13.42 0.07
N TYR A 109 -11.08 14.61 0.05
CA TYR A 109 -12.11 15.01 1.01
C TYR A 109 -13.52 14.51 0.65
N MET A 110 -13.73 13.96 -0.55
CA MET A 110 -15.05 13.51 -1.02
C MET A 110 -15.43 12.10 -0.55
N VAL A 111 -14.48 11.29 -0.09
CA VAL A 111 -14.77 10.00 0.57
C VAL A 111 -15.40 10.19 1.96
N ASP A 112 -15.08 11.28 2.66
CA ASP A 112 -15.65 11.60 3.99
C ASP A 112 -17.00 12.33 3.88
N HIS A 113 -17.22 13.20 2.89
CA HIS A 113 -18.45 14.00 2.79
C HIS A 113 -19.72 13.16 2.58
N ARG A 114 -19.65 12.08 1.78
CA ARG A 114 -20.78 11.19 1.54
C ARG A 114 -21.17 10.37 2.78
N GLN A 115 -20.18 10.01 3.60
CA GLN A 115 -20.35 9.33 4.87
C GLN A 115 -20.89 10.30 5.94
N ARG A 116 -20.38 11.53 5.95
CA ARG A 116 -20.83 12.62 6.84
C ARG A 116 -22.27 13.06 6.55
N LEU A 117 -22.68 13.14 5.27
CA LEU A 117 -24.07 13.41 4.87
C LEU A 117 -25.03 12.27 5.22
N ARG A 118 -24.61 11.01 5.11
CA ARG A 118 -25.40 9.85 5.55
C ARG A 118 -25.58 9.86 7.08
N LEU A 119 -24.53 10.20 7.82
CA LEU A 119 -24.58 10.32 9.29
C LEU A 119 -25.37 11.55 9.76
N GLN A 120 -25.34 12.68 9.02
CA GLN A 120 -26.20 13.84 9.29
C GLN A 120 -27.67 13.50 9.03
N ARG A 121 -27.99 12.91 7.86
CA ARG A 121 -29.35 12.46 7.56
C ARG A 121 -29.87 11.38 8.52
N ALA A 122 -28.99 10.60 9.13
CA ALA A 122 -29.34 9.61 10.16
C ALA A 122 -29.45 10.20 11.58
N ARG A 123 -29.05 11.46 11.79
CA ARG A 123 -29.23 12.21 13.04
C ARG A 123 -30.45 13.14 12.99
N ASP A 124 -30.91 13.48 11.80
CA ASP A 124 -32.07 14.35 11.55
C ASP A 124 -33.39 13.54 11.37
N VAL A 125 -33.40 12.25 11.73
CA VAL A 125 -34.56 11.33 11.77
C VAL A 125 -34.67 10.76 13.17
#